data_AF-A5FGD6-F1
#
_entry.id   AF-A5FGD6-F1
#
_cell.length_a   1.000
_cell.length_b   1.000
_cell.length_c   1.000
_cell.angle_alpha   90.00
_cell.angle_beta   90.00
_cell.angle_gamma   90.00
#
_symmetry.space_group_name_H-M   'P 1'
#
loop_
_entity.id
_entity.type
_entity.pdbx_description
1 polymer ?
#
loop_
_entity_poly.entity_id
_entity_poly.type
_entity_poly.pdbx_seq_one_letter_code
_entity_poly.pdbx_strand_id
1 'polypeptide(L)'
;MKKLYLSFVLLFPIQSVLFSHSVQACGPIVTQSGNVKNNVSLSPVFSDGIEYERHRVWLNLTNSQGLFKQILIAYVTGATNGYDHNYDAPTMDANKYADFFSIIESNKLVIQGRAVPFDVSDTIPVGYRSEITGKLTISIDHTDGDLDVLNIYLEDKETGTMHNLKSGSYTFSTLSGTFTDRFVIRYIADKKLGINEMEKQLQHLSVASKNQVISVKSFPAALKKVSVFDITGKLLYSSPHLGSSELEIANILTGPQILLVKTTLENENIVTRKVIF
;
A
#
# COMPACT_ATOMS: atom_id res chain seq x y z
N MET A 1 25.15 61.89 36.76
CA MET A 1 26.06 61.52 35.64
C MET A 1 26.01 60.01 35.47
N LYS A 2 25.21 59.49 34.53
CA LYS A 2 25.07 58.04 34.25
C LYS A 2 25.59 57.78 32.83
N LYS A 3 26.55 56.86 32.71
CA LYS A 3 27.23 56.49 31.46
C LYS A 3 26.27 55.75 30.53
N LEU A 4 26.17 56.22 29.30
CA LEU A 4 25.49 55.57 28.18
C LEU A 4 26.43 54.48 27.61
N TYR A 5 25.99 53.23 27.54
CA TYR A 5 26.67 52.19 26.78
C TYR A 5 25.99 52.09 25.40
N LEU A 6 26.73 52.48 24.36
CA LEU A 6 26.36 52.27 22.96
C LEU A 6 26.78 50.83 22.58
N SER A 7 25.82 49.96 22.29
CA SER A 7 26.10 48.63 21.74
C SER A 7 26.16 48.72 20.22
N PHE A 8 27.29 48.33 19.64
CA PHE A 8 27.59 48.37 18.22
C PHE A 8 26.99 47.10 17.57
N VAL A 9 25.92 47.24 16.78
CA VAL A 9 25.37 46.14 15.98
C VAL A 9 26.12 46.10 14.66
N LEU A 10 26.97 45.09 14.47
CA LEU A 10 27.62 44.78 13.19
C LEU A 10 26.62 44.04 12.29
N LEU A 11 26.15 44.72 11.25
CA LEU A 11 25.38 44.13 10.16
C LEU A 11 26.36 43.45 9.17
N PHE A 12 26.31 42.13 9.06
CA PHE A 12 26.97 41.39 7.96
C PHE A 12 25.94 41.13 6.85
N PRO A 13 26.23 41.45 5.57
CA PRO A 13 25.35 41.12 4.47
C PRO A 13 25.41 39.62 4.16
N ILE A 14 24.23 38.99 4.05
CA ILE A 14 24.06 37.61 3.59
C ILE A 14 24.27 37.59 2.08
N GLN A 15 25.36 36.98 1.62
CA GLN A 15 25.61 36.73 0.22
C GLN A 15 25.10 35.32 -0.12
N SER A 16 24.05 35.26 -0.93
CA SER A 16 23.47 34.03 -1.46
C SER A 16 24.45 33.38 -2.45
N VAL A 17 24.87 32.15 -2.15
CA VAL A 17 25.64 31.32 -3.08
C VAL A 17 24.67 30.31 -3.71
N LEU A 18 24.36 30.52 -4.99
CA LEU A 18 23.69 29.54 -5.84
C LEU A 18 24.74 28.54 -6.34
N PHE A 19 24.66 27.29 -5.89
CA PHE A 19 25.41 26.19 -6.51
C PHE A 19 24.49 25.45 -7.48
N SER A 20 24.66 25.71 -8.78
CA SER A 20 24.18 24.81 -9.83
C SER A 20 25.29 23.80 -10.14
N HIS A 21 25.15 22.56 -9.65
CA HIS A 21 25.96 21.44 -10.12
C HIS A 21 25.05 20.47 -10.88
N SER A 22 25.24 20.43 -12.20
CA SER A 22 24.82 19.30 -13.03
C SER A 22 25.76 18.12 -12.75
N VAL A 23 25.22 17.03 -12.22
CA VAL A 23 25.94 15.76 -12.12
C VAL A 23 25.89 15.10 -13.50
N GLN A 24 27.02 15.11 -14.21
CA GLN A 24 27.17 14.42 -15.47
C GLN A 24 27.66 12.99 -15.19
N ALA A 25 26.82 12.00 -15.50
CA ALA A 25 27.16 10.59 -15.37
C ALA A 25 28.30 10.23 -16.35
N CYS A 26 29.38 9.67 -15.81
CA CYS A 26 30.50 9.14 -16.56
C CYS A 26 30.17 7.72 -17.06
N GLY A 27 30.06 7.54 -18.38
CA GLY A 27 29.97 6.23 -19.02
C GLY A 27 31.35 5.63 -19.31
N PRO A 28 31.44 4.32 -19.59
CA PRO A 28 32.72 3.61 -19.68
C PRO A 28 33.51 3.99 -20.94
N ILE A 29 34.84 4.09 -20.79
CA ILE A 29 35.79 4.32 -21.88
C ILE A 29 36.03 2.99 -22.62
N VAL A 30 35.73 2.95 -23.91
CA VAL A 30 36.21 1.89 -24.82
C VAL A 30 37.14 2.52 -25.85
N THR A 31 38.42 2.19 -25.77
CA THR A 31 39.45 2.51 -26.76
C THR A 31 39.44 1.47 -27.88
N GLN A 32 39.19 1.88 -29.12
CA GLN A 32 39.72 1.18 -30.30
C GLN A 32 40.16 2.14 -31.41
N SER A 33 41.37 1.85 -31.88
CA SER A 33 42.10 2.44 -33.00
C SER A 33 41.51 1.99 -34.33
N GLY A 34 41.41 2.89 -35.32
CA GLY A 34 41.19 2.52 -36.73
C GLY A 34 40.28 3.47 -37.51
N ASN A 35 40.86 4.20 -38.46
CA ASN A 35 40.15 5.05 -39.42
C ASN A 35 39.34 4.21 -40.43
N VAL A 36 38.01 4.31 -40.41
CA VAL A 36 37.14 4.04 -41.58
C VAL A 36 36.00 5.08 -41.57
N LYS A 37 35.95 5.93 -42.61
CA LYS A 37 34.87 6.89 -42.84
C LYS A 37 33.64 6.18 -43.39
N ASN A 38 32.74 5.75 -42.51
CA ASN A 38 31.38 5.38 -42.87
C ASN A 38 30.42 6.27 -42.05
N ASN A 39 29.65 7.13 -42.73
CA ASN A 39 28.54 7.88 -42.13
C ASN A 39 27.41 6.90 -41.81
N VAL A 40 27.54 6.17 -40.70
CA VAL A 40 26.42 5.49 -40.07
C VAL A 40 25.97 6.40 -38.95
N SER A 41 24.77 6.99 -39.11
CA SER A 41 24.04 7.57 -37.99
C SER A 41 23.77 6.45 -37.01
N LEU A 42 24.64 6.28 -36.01
CA LEU A 42 24.39 5.43 -34.87
C LEU A 42 23.35 6.14 -34.01
N SER A 43 22.08 6.00 -34.41
CA SER A 43 20.99 6.18 -33.46
C SER A 43 21.26 5.17 -32.33
N PRO A 44 21.41 5.59 -31.07
CA PRO A 44 21.43 4.63 -29.98
C PRO A 44 20.11 3.87 -30.04
N VAL A 45 20.21 2.59 -30.38
CA VAL A 45 19.13 1.64 -30.15
C VAL A 45 19.09 1.47 -28.64
N PHE A 46 18.29 2.31 -27.97
CA PHE A 46 17.88 2.05 -26.60
C PHE A 46 17.07 0.76 -26.64
N SER A 47 17.70 -0.34 -26.24
CA SER A 47 17.04 -1.62 -26.02
C SER A 47 16.01 -1.43 -24.90
N ASP A 48 14.75 -1.75 -25.20
CA ASP A 48 13.57 -1.86 -24.33
C ASP A 48 13.57 -1.08 -23.02
N GLY A 49 12.67 -0.09 -22.95
CA GLY A 49 12.38 0.66 -21.75
C GLY A 49 11.98 -0.25 -20.60
N ILE A 50 12.87 -0.42 -19.62
CA ILE A 50 12.47 -0.80 -18.28
C ILE A 50 11.69 0.39 -17.74
N GLU A 51 10.37 0.25 -17.65
CA GLU A 51 9.52 1.24 -17.01
C GLU A 51 9.87 1.22 -15.51
N TYR A 52 10.47 2.31 -15.02
CA TYR A 52 10.78 2.48 -13.60
C TYR A 52 9.50 2.86 -12.87
N GLU A 53 8.79 1.85 -12.39
CA GLU A 53 7.60 1.99 -11.56
C GLU A 53 7.98 2.63 -10.22
N ARG A 54 7.18 3.60 -9.77
CA ARG A 54 7.33 4.24 -8.47
C ARG A 54 5.99 4.74 -7.93
N HIS A 55 5.71 4.43 -6.66
CA HIS A 55 4.51 4.86 -5.94
C HIS A 55 4.88 5.27 -4.52
N ARG A 56 4.57 6.50 -4.13
CA ARG A 56 5.12 7.09 -2.90
C ARG A 56 4.05 7.75 -2.05
N VAL A 57 4.28 7.69 -0.74
CA VAL A 57 3.53 8.46 0.25
C VAL A 57 4.50 9.11 1.24
N TRP A 58 4.29 10.41 1.46
CA TRP A 58 4.98 11.17 2.49
C TRP A 58 4.04 11.40 3.66
N LEU A 59 4.49 11.01 4.84
CA LEU A 59 3.71 11.12 6.08
C LEU A 59 4.37 12.11 7.01
N ASN A 60 3.60 13.10 7.48
CA ASN A 60 4.05 14.10 8.43
C ASN A 60 3.62 13.71 9.85
N LEU A 61 4.48 13.98 10.83
CA LEU A 61 4.16 14.05 12.25
C LEU A 61 4.36 15.50 12.72
N THR A 62 3.29 16.12 13.20
CA THR A 62 3.28 17.54 13.56
C THR A 62 2.60 17.82 14.91
N ASN A 63 2.73 19.05 15.40
CA ASN A 63 1.91 19.56 16.49
C ASN A 63 1.63 21.07 16.33
N SER A 64 0.83 21.64 17.23
CA SER A 64 0.49 23.07 17.21
C SER A 64 1.64 24.01 17.65
N GLN A 65 2.77 23.47 18.10
CA GLN A 65 3.93 24.23 18.60
C GLN A 65 5.05 24.31 17.55
N GLY A 66 4.80 23.85 16.32
CA GLY A 66 5.76 23.88 15.22
C GLY A 66 6.66 22.65 15.13
N LEU A 67 6.36 21.56 15.84
CA LEU A 67 7.01 20.28 15.60
C LEU A 67 6.70 19.81 14.17
N PHE A 68 7.72 19.36 13.46
CA PHE A 68 7.60 18.76 12.14
C PHE A 68 8.63 17.65 11.96
N LYS A 69 8.16 16.49 11.52
CA LYS A 69 8.94 15.36 11.03
C LYS A 69 8.20 14.76 9.84
N GLN A 70 8.94 14.24 8.87
CA GLN A 70 8.38 13.59 7.69
C GLN A 70 9.12 12.28 7.41
N ILE A 71 8.38 11.27 6.97
CA ILE A 71 8.93 10.02 6.45
C ILE A 71 8.41 9.77 5.04
N LEU A 72 9.16 8.99 4.26
CA LEU A 72 8.80 8.52 2.94
C LEU A 72 8.70 7.00 2.92
N ILE A 73 7.58 6.47 2.44
CA ILE A 73 7.43 5.08 2.05
C ILE A 73 7.25 5.04 0.52
N ALA A 74 8.14 4.31 -0.16
CA ALA A 74 8.21 4.26 -1.61
C ALA A 74 8.24 2.82 -2.12
N TYR A 75 7.27 2.45 -2.95
CA TYR A 75 7.35 1.24 -3.77
C TYR A 75 8.07 1.62 -5.07
N VAL A 76 9.16 0.93 -5.40
CA VAL A 76 9.99 1.31 -6.55
C VAL A 76 10.68 0.11 -7.20
N THR A 77 10.81 0.13 -8.53
CA THR A 77 11.58 -0.88 -9.27
C THR A 77 13.00 -1.01 -8.70
N GLY A 78 13.35 -2.23 -8.28
CA GLY A 78 14.67 -2.60 -7.78
C GLY A 78 14.83 -2.59 -6.26
N ALA A 79 13.87 -2.03 -5.50
CA ALA A 79 13.87 -2.14 -4.04
C ALA A 79 13.40 -3.51 -3.57
N THR A 80 13.70 -3.86 -2.32
CA THR A 80 13.22 -5.07 -1.66
C THR A 80 12.27 -4.75 -0.51
N ASN A 81 11.52 -5.76 -0.03
CA ASN A 81 10.69 -5.61 1.18
C ASN A 81 11.48 -5.86 2.48
N GLY A 82 12.78 -6.14 2.37
CA GLY A 82 13.76 -6.20 3.47
C GLY A 82 14.49 -4.86 3.64
N TYR A 83 15.41 -4.77 4.59
CA TYR A 83 16.30 -3.60 4.65
C TYR A 83 17.20 -3.56 3.41
N ASP A 84 17.18 -2.43 2.71
CA ASP A 84 17.88 -2.22 1.45
C ASP A 84 18.73 -0.95 1.51
N HIS A 85 20.05 -1.11 1.59
CA HIS A 85 21.00 0.00 1.70
C HIS A 85 20.90 1.02 0.54
N ASN A 86 20.42 0.62 -0.64
CA ASN A 86 20.33 1.52 -1.78
C ASN A 86 19.04 2.35 -1.79
N TYR A 87 18.03 1.96 -1.01
CA TYR A 87 16.70 2.57 -1.03
C TYR A 87 16.22 3.05 0.35
N ASP A 88 16.84 2.57 1.44
CA ASP A 88 16.47 2.89 2.81
C ASP A 88 17.41 3.90 3.45
N ALA A 89 16.84 4.81 4.26
CA ALA A 89 17.60 5.75 5.07
C ALA A 89 17.19 5.62 6.55
N PRO A 90 18.12 5.26 7.47
CA PRO A 90 17.83 5.19 8.89
C PRO A 90 17.58 6.58 9.48
N THR A 91 16.75 6.66 10.51
CA THR A 91 16.61 7.89 11.28
C THR A 91 17.90 8.20 12.05
N MET A 92 18.29 9.47 12.05
CA MET A 92 19.36 9.99 12.91
C MET A 92 18.82 10.51 14.26
N ASP A 93 17.50 10.51 14.45
CA ASP A 93 16.82 11.05 15.63
C ASP A 93 17.32 12.46 16.04
N ALA A 94 17.61 13.31 15.04
CA ALA A 94 18.31 14.58 15.24
C ALA A 94 17.41 15.71 15.78
N ASN A 95 16.09 15.53 15.81
CA ASN A 95 15.18 16.52 16.37
C ASN A 95 15.07 16.30 17.88
N LYS A 96 15.25 17.37 18.67
CA LYS A 96 15.26 17.29 20.13
C LYS A 96 13.92 16.80 20.73
N TYR A 97 12.80 17.08 20.08
CA TYR A 97 11.47 16.93 20.68
C TYR A 97 10.71 15.70 20.21
N ALA A 98 10.95 15.20 19.00
CA ALA A 98 10.30 14.01 18.51
C ALA A 98 11.04 13.36 17.34
N ASP A 99 10.74 12.09 17.11
CA ASP A 99 11.11 11.39 15.89
C ASP A 99 9.91 10.67 15.29
N PHE A 100 9.98 10.40 13.98
CA PHE A 100 8.97 9.65 13.26
C PHE A 100 9.66 8.77 12.23
N PHE A 101 9.28 7.50 12.18
CA PHE A 101 9.97 6.48 11.38
C PHE A 101 9.03 5.34 11.03
N SER A 102 9.26 4.70 9.88
CA SER A 102 8.76 3.35 9.64
C SER A 102 9.70 2.32 10.25
N ILE A 103 9.19 1.09 10.45
CA ILE A 103 9.95 0.02 11.09
C ILE A 103 9.98 -1.18 10.15
N ILE A 104 11.19 -1.69 9.94
CA ILE A 104 11.43 -2.95 9.23
C ILE A 104 12.45 -3.75 10.03
N GLU A 105 12.05 -4.95 10.46
CA GLU A 105 12.84 -5.76 11.40
C GLU A 105 13.19 -4.94 12.66
N SER A 106 14.48 -4.70 12.92
CA SER A 106 14.97 -3.85 14.01
C SER A 106 15.36 -2.42 13.57
N ASN A 107 15.19 -2.08 12.29
CA ASN A 107 15.61 -0.80 11.72
C ASN A 107 14.48 0.24 11.78
N LYS A 108 14.84 1.49 12.12
CA LYS A 108 13.95 2.66 12.13
C LYS A 108 14.33 3.56 10.96
N LEU A 109 13.42 3.78 10.03
CA LEU A 109 13.71 4.41 8.75
C LEU A 109 12.92 5.71 8.54
N VAL A 110 13.58 6.74 8.00
CA VAL A 110 12.93 7.97 7.51
C VAL A 110 12.62 7.89 6.01
N ILE A 111 13.32 7.04 5.28
CA ILE A 111 13.00 6.65 3.91
C ILE A 111 13.00 5.13 3.88
N GLN A 112 11.91 4.54 3.38
CA GLN A 112 11.80 3.10 3.20
C GLN A 112 11.40 2.79 1.75
N GLY A 113 12.28 2.07 1.06
CA GLY A 113 12.00 1.43 -0.21
C GLY A 113 11.26 0.11 -0.03
N ARG A 114 10.38 -0.22 -0.97
CA ARG A 114 9.64 -1.48 -1.03
C ARG A 114 9.55 -1.98 -2.47
N ALA A 115 9.47 -3.29 -2.63
CA ALA A 115 9.46 -3.92 -3.93
C ALA A 115 8.14 -3.63 -4.68
N VAL A 116 8.24 -3.48 -6.00
CA VAL A 116 7.10 -3.60 -6.92
C VAL A 116 7.05 -5.04 -7.50
N PRO A 117 5.87 -5.57 -7.88
CA PRO A 117 4.56 -4.91 -7.87
C PRO A 117 4.03 -4.69 -6.45
N PHE A 118 3.27 -3.61 -6.28
CA PHE A 118 2.65 -3.24 -5.00
C PHE A 118 1.61 -4.29 -4.55
N ASP A 119 1.63 -4.64 -3.25
CA ASP A 119 0.65 -5.53 -2.62
C ASP A 119 -0.28 -4.73 -1.70
N VAL A 120 -1.59 -4.70 -2.02
CA VAL A 120 -2.61 -4.03 -1.21
C VAL A 120 -2.74 -4.59 0.21
N SER A 121 -2.30 -5.83 0.43
CA SER A 121 -2.30 -6.47 1.76
C SER A 121 -1.10 -6.08 2.61
N ASP A 122 -0.14 -5.35 2.04
CA ASP A 122 1.06 -4.92 2.74
C ASP A 122 0.73 -3.99 3.92
N THR A 123 1.54 -4.09 4.95
CA THR A 123 1.37 -3.37 6.21
C THR A 123 2.69 -2.78 6.63
N ILE A 124 2.72 -1.48 6.90
CA ILE A 124 3.94 -0.77 7.29
C ILE A 124 3.82 -0.31 8.73
N PRO A 125 4.48 -0.98 9.69
CA PRO A 125 4.56 -0.48 11.06
C PRO A 125 5.25 0.89 11.05
N VAL A 126 4.64 1.86 11.74
CA VAL A 126 5.22 3.18 11.93
C VAL A 126 5.28 3.50 13.41
N GLY A 127 6.38 4.09 13.82
CA GLY A 127 6.66 4.44 15.21
C GLY A 127 7.07 5.89 15.34
N TYR A 128 7.03 6.35 16.57
CA TYR A 128 7.47 7.69 16.91
C TYR A 128 8.12 7.70 18.30
N ARG A 129 9.02 8.67 18.50
CA ARG A 129 9.51 9.06 19.82
C ARG A 129 8.99 10.45 20.10
N SER A 130 8.60 10.76 21.33
CA SER A 130 8.24 12.10 21.74
C SER A 130 8.85 12.44 23.09
N GLU A 131 9.37 13.66 23.24
CA GLU A 131 9.67 14.29 24.53
C GLU A 131 8.50 15.16 25.02
N ILE A 132 7.42 15.24 24.24
CA ILE A 132 6.26 16.08 24.49
C ILE A 132 5.15 15.20 25.06
N THR A 133 4.53 15.66 26.15
CA THR A 133 3.23 15.16 26.59
C THR A 133 2.14 16.07 26.04
N GLY A 134 1.23 15.54 25.22
CA GLY A 134 0.22 16.34 24.56
C GLY A 134 -0.31 15.70 23.28
N LYS A 135 -0.76 16.54 22.34
CA LYS A 135 -1.32 16.10 21.07
C LYS A 135 -0.30 16.13 19.96
N LEU A 136 -0.25 15.07 19.17
CA LEU A 136 0.47 14.98 17.90
C LEU A 136 -0.52 14.65 16.77
N THR A 137 -0.14 14.98 15.55
CA THR A 137 -0.97 14.79 14.37
C THR A 137 -0.18 14.09 13.27
N ILE A 138 -0.70 12.98 12.78
CA ILE A 138 -0.21 12.28 11.58
C ILE A 138 -1.07 12.69 10.39
N SER A 139 -0.44 13.04 9.27
CA SER A 139 -1.14 13.38 8.03
C SER A 139 -0.36 12.95 6.79
N ILE A 140 -1.05 12.80 5.67
CA ILE A 140 -0.39 12.73 4.36
C ILE A 140 0.02 14.14 3.95
N ASP A 141 1.26 14.27 3.47
CA ASP A 141 1.73 15.48 2.80
C ASP A 141 1.29 15.47 1.32
N HIS A 142 1.71 14.42 0.61
CA HIS A 142 1.27 14.13 -0.76
C HIS A 142 1.48 12.64 -1.11
N THR A 143 0.92 12.23 -2.24
CA THR A 143 1.00 10.88 -2.81
C THR A 143 1.32 10.96 -4.31
N ASP A 144 1.89 9.89 -4.87
CA ASP A 144 1.97 9.70 -6.32
C ASP A 144 1.79 8.23 -6.73
N GLY A 145 1.60 8.01 -8.04
CA GLY A 145 1.38 6.68 -8.60
C GLY A 145 0.09 6.04 -8.10
N ASP A 146 0.11 4.73 -7.88
CA ASP A 146 -1.03 3.96 -7.38
C ASP A 146 -1.45 4.40 -5.98
N LEU A 147 -0.50 4.90 -5.17
CA LEU A 147 -0.79 5.45 -3.85
C LEU A 147 -1.60 6.76 -3.92
N ASP A 148 -1.73 7.40 -5.09
CA ASP A 148 -2.63 8.54 -5.30
C ASP A 148 -4.10 8.12 -5.46
N VAL A 149 -4.35 6.87 -5.89
CA VAL A 149 -5.71 6.34 -6.06
C VAL A 149 -6.16 5.50 -4.86
N LEU A 150 -5.25 4.77 -4.22
CA LEU A 150 -5.59 3.87 -3.10
C LEU A 150 -5.91 4.64 -1.82
N ASN A 151 -6.84 4.14 -0.99
CA ASN A 151 -7.00 4.68 0.35
C ASN A 151 -5.86 4.21 1.25
N ILE A 152 -5.33 5.14 2.05
CA ILE A 152 -4.24 4.90 2.99
C ILE A 152 -4.80 5.09 4.39
N TYR A 153 -4.78 4.01 5.17
CA TYR A 153 -5.31 3.99 6.52
C TYR A 153 -4.20 3.94 7.56
N LEU A 154 -4.40 4.64 8.67
CA LEU A 154 -3.66 4.47 9.89
C LEU A 154 -4.50 3.62 10.85
N GLU A 155 -3.97 2.45 11.22
CA GLU A 155 -4.46 1.67 12.36
C GLU A 155 -3.80 2.17 13.63
N ASP A 156 -4.59 2.65 14.59
CA ASP A 156 -4.15 2.90 15.96
C ASP A 156 -4.52 1.70 16.84
N LYS A 157 -3.55 0.84 17.09
CA LYS A 157 -3.74 -0.41 17.86
C LYS A 157 -4.05 -0.16 19.33
N GLU A 158 -3.74 1.01 19.86
CA GLU A 158 -4.05 1.36 21.25
C GLU A 158 -5.56 1.63 21.43
N THR A 159 -6.18 2.29 20.44
CA THR A 159 -7.61 2.63 20.48
C THR A 159 -8.49 1.69 19.66
N GLY A 160 -7.89 0.85 18.82
CA GLY A 160 -8.59 0.03 17.83
C GLY A 160 -9.16 0.84 16.65
N THR A 161 -8.70 2.09 16.46
CA THR A 161 -9.23 2.99 15.43
C THR A 161 -8.58 2.74 14.08
N MET A 162 -9.39 2.68 13.03
CA MET A 162 -8.95 2.69 11.63
C MET A 162 -9.32 4.03 10.99
N HIS A 163 -8.33 4.87 10.70
CA HIS A 163 -8.54 6.22 10.16
C HIS A 163 -8.03 6.35 8.72
N ASN A 164 -8.86 6.82 7.79
CA ASN A 164 -8.43 7.10 6.42
C ASN A 164 -7.67 8.44 6.36
N LEU A 165 -6.35 8.39 6.16
CA LEU A 165 -5.50 9.58 6.12
C LEU A 165 -5.76 10.48 4.89
N LYS A 166 -6.38 9.95 3.83
CA LYS A 166 -6.83 10.77 2.69
C LYS A 166 -8.08 11.59 2.98
N SER A 167 -8.87 11.19 3.97
CA SER A 167 -10.05 11.95 4.42
C SER A 167 -9.71 13.10 5.38
N GLY A 168 -8.47 13.13 5.90
CA GLY A 168 -7.99 14.13 6.83
C GLY A 168 -6.90 13.61 7.76
N SER A 169 -6.32 14.50 8.55
CA SER A 169 -5.27 14.14 9.51
C SER A 169 -5.82 13.39 10.72
N TYR A 170 -4.98 12.56 11.34
CA TYR A 170 -5.29 11.83 12.57
C TYR A 170 -4.56 12.48 13.75
N THR A 171 -5.30 12.95 14.76
CA THR A 171 -4.72 13.59 15.95
C THR A 171 -4.92 12.70 17.16
N PHE A 172 -3.85 12.48 17.91
CA PHE A 172 -3.83 11.60 19.08
C PHE A 172 -3.07 12.22 20.25
N SER A 173 -3.38 11.75 21.45
CA SER A 173 -2.63 12.10 22.66
C SER A 173 -1.47 11.14 22.89
N THR A 174 -0.36 11.66 23.40
CA THR A 174 0.85 10.89 23.75
C THR A 174 1.46 11.41 25.05
N LEU A 175 2.18 10.53 25.73
CA LEU A 175 3.16 10.88 26.77
C LEU A 175 4.56 10.98 26.16
N SER A 176 5.53 11.44 26.96
CA SER A 176 6.94 11.29 26.60
C SER A 176 7.33 9.80 26.59
N GLY A 177 8.07 9.38 25.57
CA GLY A 177 8.49 7.99 25.36
C GLY A 177 8.74 7.63 23.91
N THR A 178 9.03 6.35 23.67
CA THR A 178 9.14 5.76 22.32
C THR A 178 8.04 4.72 22.14
N PHE A 179 7.31 4.82 21.04
CA PHE A 179 6.16 3.98 20.72
C PHE A 179 6.38 3.34 19.35
N THR A 180 6.68 2.04 19.33
CA THR A 180 6.99 1.26 18.12
C THR A 180 5.85 0.38 17.64
N ASP A 181 4.88 0.10 18.49
CA ASP A 181 3.87 -0.95 18.25
C ASP A 181 2.44 -0.42 18.14
N ARG A 182 2.27 0.91 18.17
CA ARG A 182 0.98 1.58 18.19
C ARG A 182 0.36 1.71 16.80
N PHE A 183 1.14 2.11 15.81
CA PHE A 183 0.62 2.51 14.51
C PHE A 183 1.04 1.59 13.38
N VAL A 184 0.10 1.31 12.47
CA VAL A 184 0.36 0.55 11.26
C VAL A 184 -0.32 1.26 10.08
N ILE A 185 0.41 1.48 9.00
CA ILE A 185 -0.15 1.94 7.72
C ILE A 185 -0.67 0.72 6.97
N ARG A 186 -1.90 0.84 6.46
CA ARG A 186 -2.58 -0.18 5.65
C ARG A 186 -3.16 0.46 4.40
N TYR A 187 -3.25 -0.34 3.35
CA TYR A 187 -3.84 0.10 2.10
C TYR A 187 -5.17 -0.62 1.88
N ILE A 188 -6.14 0.10 1.36
CA ILE A 188 -7.40 -0.50 0.91
C ILE A 188 -7.65 0.04 -0.50
N ALA A 189 -7.76 -0.86 -1.46
CA ALA A 189 -8.18 -0.49 -2.79
C ALA A 189 -9.54 0.19 -2.73
N ASP A 190 -9.62 1.41 -3.29
CA ASP A 190 -10.92 2.01 -3.52
C ASP A 190 -11.69 1.06 -4.41
N LYS A 191 -12.84 0.62 -3.88
CA LYS A 191 -13.70 -0.37 -4.49
C LYS A 191 -14.31 0.23 -5.75
N LYS A 192 -13.59 0.23 -6.88
CA LYS A 192 -14.27 -0.04 -8.15
C LYS A 192 -14.81 -1.45 -7.99
N LEU A 193 -16.11 -1.54 -7.71
CA LEU A 193 -16.88 -2.78 -7.59
C LEU A 193 -16.50 -3.73 -8.73
N GLY A 194 -15.61 -4.67 -8.41
CA GLY A 194 -14.98 -5.52 -9.38
C GLY A 194 -13.93 -6.41 -8.73
N ILE A 195 -14.38 -7.56 -8.24
CA ILE A 195 -13.64 -8.84 -8.23
C ILE A 195 -12.90 -9.27 -6.93
N ASN A 196 -12.56 -8.45 -5.94
CA ASN A 196 -11.77 -8.96 -4.78
C ASN A 196 -12.52 -9.26 -3.46
N GLU A 197 -13.84 -9.10 -3.40
CA GLU A 197 -14.61 -9.56 -2.21
C GLU A 197 -14.88 -11.07 -2.23
N MET A 198 -14.54 -11.76 -3.32
CA MET A 198 -14.64 -13.22 -3.43
C MET A 198 -13.57 -13.97 -2.63
N GLU A 199 -12.45 -13.33 -2.28
CA GLU A 199 -11.29 -13.97 -1.65
C GLU A 199 -11.38 -14.03 -0.12
N LYS A 200 -12.07 -13.08 0.52
CA LYS A 200 -12.42 -13.21 1.95
C LYS A 200 -13.59 -14.16 2.20
N GLN A 201 -14.42 -14.40 1.18
CA GLN A 201 -15.48 -15.43 1.20
C GLN A 201 -14.98 -16.82 0.77
N LEU A 202 -13.71 -16.96 0.37
CA LEU A 202 -13.13 -18.20 -0.13
C LEU A 202 -12.92 -19.27 0.95
N GLN A 203 -13.00 -18.90 2.24
CA GLN A 203 -12.88 -19.85 3.35
C GLN A 203 -14.21 -20.48 3.79
N HIS A 204 -15.37 -19.97 3.32
CA HIS A 204 -16.68 -20.38 3.86
C HIS A 204 -17.59 -21.16 2.90
N LEU A 205 -17.25 -21.23 1.60
CA LEU A 205 -18.05 -21.92 0.60
C LEU A 205 -17.14 -22.52 -0.49
N SER A 206 -17.18 -23.85 -0.62
CA SER A 206 -16.53 -24.60 -1.68
C SER A 206 -17.56 -25.01 -2.73
N VAL A 207 -17.28 -24.72 -3.99
CA VAL A 207 -18.10 -25.14 -5.14
C VAL A 207 -17.18 -25.78 -6.16
N ALA A 208 -17.44 -27.03 -6.51
CA ALA A 208 -16.67 -27.79 -7.48
C ALA A 208 -17.61 -28.49 -8.47
N SER A 209 -17.10 -28.76 -9.67
CA SER A 209 -17.80 -29.53 -10.70
C SER A 209 -16.90 -30.66 -11.15
N LYS A 210 -17.41 -31.90 -11.15
CA LYS A 210 -16.72 -33.09 -11.66
C LYS A 210 -17.74 -34.08 -12.19
N ASN A 211 -17.49 -34.66 -13.37
CA ASN A 211 -18.35 -35.67 -13.99
C ASN A 211 -19.84 -35.25 -14.09
N GLN A 212 -20.12 -33.99 -14.48
CA GLN A 212 -21.48 -33.42 -14.55
C GLN A 212 -22.24 -33.42 -13.22
N VAL A 213 -21.51 -33.36 -12.10
CA VAL A 213 -22.06 -33.14 -10.76
C VAL A 213 -21.42 -31.89 -10.16
N ILE A 214 -22.24 -30.97 -9.68
CA ILE A 214 -21.82 -29.80 -8.91
C ILE A 214 -21.91 -30.14 -7.42
N SER A 215 -20.79 -30.07 -6.70
CA SER A 215 -20.75 -30.20 -5.25
C SER A 215 -20.64 -28.81 -4.62
N VAL A 216 -21.51 -28.51 -3.67
CA VAL A 216 -21.55 -27.26 -2.89
C VAL A 216 -21.41 -27.61 -1.41
N LYS A 217 -20.37 -27.09 -0.75
CA LYS A 217 -20.13 -27.27 0.69
C LYS A 217 -19.93 -25.93 1.37
N SER A 218 -20.55 -25.71 2.53
CA SER A 218 -20.43 -24.48 3.30
C SER A 218 -19.99 -24.72 4.75
N PHE A 219 -19.22 -23.79 5.30
CA PHE A 219 -18.79 -23.77 6.71
C PHE A 219 -18.50 -22.33 7.14
N PRO A 220 -18.83 -21.89 8.37
CA PRO A 220 -19.56 -22.61 9.41
C PRO A 220 -21.10 -22.54 9.25
N ALA A 221 -21.62 -21.73 8.34
CA ALA A 221 -23.06 -21.56 8.13
C ALA A 221 -23.62 -22.62 7.16
N ALA A 222 -24.82 -23.12 7.42
CA ALA A 222 -25.55 -24.01 6.52
C ALA A 222 -26.03 -23.27 5.26
N LEU A 223 -26.24 -24.04 4.19
CA LEU A 223 -26.86 -23.57 2.95
C LEU A 223 -28.34 -23.28 3.24
N LYS A 224 -28.83 -22.14 2.80
CA LYS A 224 -30.24 -21.73 2.83
C LYS A 224 -30.91 -21.88 1.46
N LYS A 225 -30.19 -21.54 0.38
CA LYS A 225 -30.65 -21.67 -1.01
C LYS A 225 -29.49 -21.84 -1.96
N VAL A 226 -29.63 -22.69 -2.98
CA VAL A 226 -28.68 -22.79 -4.09
C VAL A 226 -29.43 -22.67 -5.42
N SER A 227 -28.90 -21.89 -6.35
CA SER A 227 -29.44 -21.70 -7.69
C SER A 227 -28.31 -21.73 -8.73
N VAL A 228 -28.54 -22.38 -9.86
CA VAL A 228 -27.56 -22.48 -10.95
C VAL A 228 -28.11 -21.80 -12.19
N PHE A 229 -27.28 -20.98 -12.83
CA PHE A 229 -27.61 -20.21 -14.02
C PHE A 229 -26.58 -20.46 -15.13
N ASP A 230 -26.97 -20.28 -16.38
CA ASP A 230 -26.01 -20.11 -17.48
C ASP A 230 -25.46 -18.67 -17.54
N ILE A 231 -24.52 -18.42 -18.45
CA ILE A 231 -23.90 -17.09 -18.63
C ILE A 231 -24.88 -16.01 -19.12
N THR A 232 -26.02 -16.40 -19.69
CA THR A 232 -27.07 -15.47 -20.14
C THR A 232 -28.02 -15.09 -19.00
N GLY A 233 -27.84 -15.71 -17.82
CA GLY A 233 -28.69 -15.51 -16.65
C GLY A 233 -29.93 -16.40 -16.63
N LYS A 234 -30.05 -17.39 -17.52
CA LYS A 234 -31.16 -18.35 -17.50
C LYS A 234 -30.99 -19.29 -16.31
N LEU A 235 -32.04 -19.43 -15.50
CA LEU A 235 -32.07 -20.38 -14.38
C LEU A 235 -32.13 -21.82 -14.89
N LEU A 236 -31.18 -22.65 -14.47
CA LEU A 236 -31.09 -24.08 -14.82
C LEU A 236 -31.47 -24.98 -13.64
N TYR A 237 -31.25 -24.53 -12.41
CA TYR A 237 -31.56 -25.29 -11.20
C TYR A 237 -31.85 -24.36 -10.02
N SER A 238 -32.77 -24.75 -9.12
CA SER A 238 -33.01 -24.03 -7.87
C SER A 238 -33.45 -24.99 -6.77
N SER A 239 -32.78 -24.91 -5.62
CA SER A 239 -33.17 -25.59 -4.38
C SER A 239 -33.29 -24.56 -3.24
N PRO A 240 -34.53 -24.13 -2.90
CA PRO A 240 -34.77 -23.26 -1.75
C PRO A 240 -34.89 -24.06 -0.44
N HIS A 241 -34.73 -23.38 0.69
CA HIS A 241 -34.94 -23.92 2.05
C HIS A 241 -34.05 -25.11 2.39
N LEU A 242 -32.77 -24.99 2.06
CA LEU A 242 -31.75 -25.92 2.52
C LEU A 242 -31.49 -25.67 4.01
N GLY A 243 -31.10 -26.73 4.74
CA GLY A 243 -30.67 -26.67 6.13
C GLY A 243 -29.43 -27.52 6.38
N SER A 244 -28.73 -27.88 5.30
CA SER A 244 -27.52 -28.71 5.30
C SER A 244 -26.31 -27.88 4.93
N SER A 245 -25.12 -28.33 5.34
CA SER A 245 -23.84 -27.74 4.94
C SER A 245 -23.32 -28.27 3.60
N GLU A 246 -24.04 -29.20 2.96
CA GLU A 246 -23.62 -29.84 1.72
C GLU A 246 -24.81 -30.11 0.81
N LEU A 247 -24.59 -29.98 -0.50
CA LEU A 247 -25.52 -30.29 -1.58
C LEU A 247 -24.75 -30.80 -2.80
N GLU A 248 -25.25 -31.86 -3.42
CA GLU A 248 -24.82 -32.32 -4.74
C GLU A 248 -25.94 -32.12 -5.76
N ILE A 249 -25.59 -31.59 -6.92
CA ILE A 249 -26.52 -31.31 -8.02
C ILE A 249 -26.06 -32.10 -9.23
N ALA A 250 -26.86 -33.08 -9.64
CA ALA A 250 -26.65 -33.89 -10.84
C ALA A 250 -27.72 -33.60 -11.90
N ASN A 251 -27.48 -34.07 -13.13
CA ASN A 251 -28.45 -34.07 -14.24
C ASN A 251 -28.93 -32.68 -14.71
N ILE A 252 -28.09 -31.65 -14.60
CA ILE A 252 -28.37 -30.36 -15.27
C ILE A 252 -28.24 -30.61 -16.78
N LEU A 253 -29.36 -30.51 -17.51
CA LEU A 253 -29.43 -30.79 -18.95
C LEU A 253 -28.77 -29.67 -19.77
N THR A 254 -27.44 -29.68 -19.80
CA THR A 254 -26.63 -28.74 -20.56
C THR A 254 -25.42 -29.43 -21.20
N GLY A 255 -24.96 -28.90 -22.34
CA GLY A 255 -23.63 -29.21 -22.88
C GLY A 255 -22.51 -28.51 -22.10
N PRO A 256 -21.23 -28.76 -22.47
CA PRO A 256 -20.07 -28.17 -21.80
C PRO A 256 -20.12 -26.65 -21.81
N GLN A 257 -20.26 -26.04 -20.64
CA GLN A 257 -20.31 -24.58 -20.54
C GLN A 257 -19.92 -24.06 -19.16
N ILE A 258 -19.86 -22.73 -19.06
CA ILE A 258 -19.68 -22.05 -17.79
C ILE A 258 -21.04 -21.88 -17.13
N LEU A 259 -21.16 -22.31 -15.88
CA LEU A 259 -22.34 -22.08 -15.04
C LEU A 259 -22.00 -21.18 -13.86
N LEU A 260 -23.01 -20.42 -13.41
CA LEU A 260 -22.96 -19.56 -12.23
C LEU A 260 -23.80 -20.19 -11.11
N VAL A 261 -23.15 -20.57 -10.02
CA VAL A 261 -23.77 -21.14 -8.83
C VAL A 261 -23.94 -20.05 -7.79
N LYS A 262 -25.16 -19.56 -7.62
CA LYS A 262 -25.55 -18.58 -6.60
C LYS A 262 -26.03 -19.31 -5.35
N THR A 263 -25.37 -19.07 -4.23
CA THR A 263 -25.66 -19.69 -2.93
C THR A 263 -26.03 -18.63 -1.91
N THR A 264 -27.09 -18.85 -1.15
CA THR A 264 -27.47 -18.08 0.02
C THR A 264 -27.26 -18.97 1.24
N LEU A 265 -26.59 -18.46 2.27
CA LEU A 265 -26.36 -19.13 3.55
C LEU A 265 -27.41 -18.70 4.59
N GLU A 266 -27.53 -19.44 5.68
CA GLU A 266 -28.47 -19.13 6.78
C GLU A 266 -28.20 -17.78 7.46
N ASN A 267 -26.97 -17.28 7.41
CA ASN A 267 -26.62 -15.93 7.88
C ASN A 267 -26.92 -14.83 6.84
N GLU A 268 -27.78 -15.10 5.86
CA GLU A 268 -28.17 -14.23 4.73
C GLU A 268 -27.03 -13.84 3.76
N ASN A 269 -25.81 -14.37 3.95
CA ASN A 269 -24.72 -14.12 3.01
C ASN A 269 -25.00 -14.78 1.66
N ILE A 270 -24.82 -14.01 0.58
CA ILE A 270 -24.97 -14.48 -0.80
C ILE A 270 -23.60 -14.55 -1.46
N VAL A 271 -23.28 -15.70 -2.05
CA VAL A 271 -22.01 -15.98 -2.73
C VAL A 271 -22.29 -16.59 -4.09
N THR A 272 -21.62 -16.10 -5.14
CA THR A 272 -21.71 -16.66 -6.50
C THR A 272 -20.37 -17.24 -6.93
N ARG A 273 -20.36 -18.49 -7.40
CA ARG A 273 -19.15 -19.17 -7.92
C ARG A 273 -19.35 -19.60 -9.37
N LYS A 274 -18.29 -19.46 -10.15
CA LYS A 274 -18.21 -19.95 -11.53
C LYS A 274 -17.73 -21.39 -11.53
N VAL A 275 -18.38 -22.28 -12.28
CA VAL A 275 -17.90 -23.64 -12.54
C VAL A 275 -17.87 -23.91 -14.04
N ILE A 276 -16.91 -24.74 -14.46
CA ILE A 276 -16.94 -25.38 -15.78
C ILE A 276 -17.67 -26.71 -15.58
N PHE A 277 -18.78 -26.90 -16.29
CA PHE A 277 -19.68 -28.04 -16.13
C PHE A 277 -19.82 -28.80 -17.46
#